data_AF-A0A2A5KVM4-F1
#
_entry.id   AF-A0A2A5KVM4-F1
#
_cell.length_a   1.000
_cell.length_b   1.000
_cell.length_c   1.000
_cell.angle_alpha   90.00
_cell.angle_beta   90.00
_cell.angle_gamma   90.00
#
_symmetry.space_group_name_H-M   'P 1'
#
loop_
_entity.id
_entity.type
_entity.pdbx_description
1 polymer ?
#
loop_
_entity_poly.entity_id
_entity_poly.type
_entity_poly.pdbx_seq_one_letter_code
_entity_poly.pdbx_strand_id
1 'polypeptide(L)'
;MDRLEEKGARSAKRAEKAAHAEALARDITAIKIGDCLLGYKAVQRRMRGGRWNHFRGRMREIEKLIRHRHGEIVPEADDALIYVEVIASLAFVEFKEGFVEVVLGWAARWVPWAGKAAIEEIIYERTKVRFSPLSADALGHALHLSYAERCALDIRTVGAFDVPKAKRAKLQKAKRRHREQSRKEQQRRAAGAVPRADYLSNSLSQSRPWEAFGISRRTWERRGRPMPEPEAIPAGGSIPLAA
;
A
#
# COMPACT_ATOMS: atom_id res chain seq x y z
N MET A 1 9.67 -31.71 -49.13
CA MET A 1 9.28 -30.60 -48.24
C MET A 1 9.66 -30.86 -46.78
N ASP A 2 9.70 -32.10 -46.28
CA ASP A 2 9.91 -32.40 -44.84
C ASP A 2 11.33 -32.19 -44.23
N ARG A 3 12.41 -32.38 -45.00
CA ARG A 3 13.79 -32.41 -44.44
C ARG A 3 14.38 -31.05 -44.05
N LEU A 4 13.84 -29.96 -44.60
CA LEU A 4 14.33 -28.60 -44.32
C LEU A 4 13.66 -28.02 -43.08
N GLU A 5 12.38 -28.33 -42.85
CA GLU A 5 11.63 -27.92 -41.66
C GLU A 5 12.15 -28.61 -40.39
N GLU A 6 12.50 -29.90 -40.48
CA GLU A 6 13.06 -30.65 -39.35
C GLU A 6 14.45 -30.15 -38.92
N LYS A 7 15.27 -29.68 -39.87
CA LYS A 7 16.57 -29.04 -39.59
C LYS A 7 16.40 -27.65 -38.96
N GLY A 8 15.41 -26.88 -39.40
CA GLY A 8 15.05 -25.59 -38.80
C GLY A 8 14.61 -25.74 -37.33
N ALA A 9 13.76 -26.71 -37.04
CA ALA A 9 13.27 -26.98 -35.69
C ALA A 9 14.38 -27.45 -34.72
N ARG A 10 15.34 -28.27 -35.19
CA ARG A 10 16.50 -28.67 -34.38
C ARG A 10 17.49 -27.53 -34.12
N SER A 11 17.65 -26.62 -35.08
CA SER A 11 18.48 -25.42 -34.93
C SER A 11 17.88 -24.45 -33.91
N ALA A 12 16.57 -24.21 -33.98
CA ALA A 12 15.83 -23.37 -33.03
C ALA A 12 15.91 -23.92 -31.60
N LYS A 13 15.70 -25.24 -31.41
CA LYS A 13 15.87 -25.88 -30.09
C LYS A 13 17.29 -25.79 -29.54
N ARG A 14 18.31 -25.84 -30.40
CA ARG A 14 19.72 -25.66 -29.98
C ARG A 14 20.00 -24.21 -29.56
N ALA A 15 19.45 -23.24 -30.28
CA ALA A 15 19.57 -21.83 -29.95
C ALA A 15 18.86 -21.49 -28.61
N GLU A 16 17.65 -22.02 -28.38
CA GLU A 16 16.95 -21.87 -27.10
C GLU A 16 17.71 -22.52 -25.94
N LYS A 17 18.28 -23.71 -26.15
CA LYS A 17 19.08 -24.40 -25.13
C LYS A 17 20.39 -23.68 -24.83
N ALA A 18 21.02 -23.05 -25.84
CA ALA A 18 22.21 -22.22 -25.67
C ALA A 18 21.88 -20.92 -24.92
N ALA A 19 20.79 -20.24 -25.27
CA ALA A 19 20.32 -19.04 -24.55
C ALA A 19 19.94 -19.36 -23.09
N HIS A 20 19.33 -20.52 -22.84
CA HIS A 20 19.03 -20.99 -21.48
C HIS A 20 20.30 -21.35 -20.69
N ALA A 21 21.33 -21.90 -21.34
CA ALA A 21 22.63 -22.20 -20.70
C ALA A 21 23.41 -20.91 -20.38
N GLU A 22 23.37 -19.91 -21.26
CA GLU A 22 23.98 -18.59 -21.06
C GLU A 22 23.30 -17.81 -19.93
N ALA A 23 21.96 -17.96 -19.77
CA ALA A 23 21.22 -17.43 -18.63
C ALA A 23 21.56 -18.09 -17.27
N LEU A 24 22.21 -19.26 -17.29
CA LEU A 24 22.67 -20.01 -16.11
C LEU A 24 24.15 -19.79 -15.77
N ALA A 25 24.89 -19.05 -16.60
CA ALA A 25 26.27 -18.66 -16.31
C ALA A 25 26.28 -17.73 -15.09
N ARG A 26 26.79 -18.20 -13.97
CA ARG A 26 26.88 -17.43 -12.73
C ARG A 26 28.00 -16.40 -12.88
N ASP A 27 27.69 -15.11 -12.75
CA ASP A 27 28.72 -14.07 -12.62
C ASP A 27 29.55 -14.37 -11.36
N ILE A 28 30.85 -14.63 -11.49
CA ILE A 28 31.76 -14.91 -10.37
C ILE A 28 32.68 -13.72 -10.17
N THR A 29 32.83 -13.24 -8.93
CA THR A 29 33.75 -12.16 -8.59
C THR A 29 34.80 -12.64 -7.58
N ALA A 30 36.05 -12.26 -7.83
CA ALA A 30 37.17 -12.51 -6.93
C ALA A 30 37.07 -11.62 -5.67
N ILE A 31 37.20 -12.22 -4.48
CA ILE A 31 37.33 -11.50 -3.21
C ILE A 31 38.83 -11.31 -2.97
N LYS A 32 39.26 -10.05 -2.84
CA LYS A 32 40.64 -9.68 -2.54
C LYS A 32 40.71 -8.77 -1.31
N ILE A 33 41.80 -8.88 -0.55
CA ILE A 33 42.22 -7.88 0.43
C ILE A 33 43.62 -7.43 0.02
N GLY A 34 43.75 -6.15 -0.36
CA GLY A 34 44.93 -5.68 -1.09
C GLY A 34 45.15 -6.50 -2.37
N ASP A 35 46.36 -7.03 -2.53
CA ASP A 35 46.74 -7.86 -3.67
C ASP A 35 46.48 -9.36 -3.46
N CYS A 36 46.06 -9.77 -2.26
CA CYS A 36 45.89 -11.18 -1.92
C CYS A 36 44.48 -11.67 -2.31
N LEU A 37 44.42 -12.71 -3.15
CA LEU A 37 43.18 -13.39 -3.55
C LEU A 37 42.73 -14.36 -2.45
N LEU A 38 41.59 -14.07 -1.82
CA LEU A 38 41.01 -14.93 -0.77
C LEU A 38 40.07 -16.00 -1.32
N GLY A 39 39.54 -15.79 -2.53
CA GLY A 39 38.69 -16.75 -3.20
C GLY A 39 37.71 -16.10 -4.16
N TYR A 40 36.70 -16.86 -4.56
CA TYR A 40 35.69 -16.45 -5.52
C TYR A 40 34.30 -16.53 -4.90
N LYS A 41 33.45 -15.54 -5.16
CA LYS A 41 32.05 -15.54 -4.77
C LYS A 41 31.17 -15.43 -6.01
N ALA A 42 30.20 -16.32 -6.13
CA ALA A 42 29.14 -16.16 -7.11
C ALA A 42 28.35 -14.90 -6.77
N VAL A 43 28.37 -13.91 -7.65
CA VAL A 43 27.47 -12.77 -7.62
C VAL A 43 26.10 -13.31 -7.97
N GLN A 44 25.32 -13.65 -6.94
CA GLN A 44 23.89 -13.75 -7.13
C GLN A 44 23.40 -12.35 -7.46
N ARG A 45 23.30 -12.02 -8.76
CA ARG A 45 22.42 -10.92 -9.19
C ARG A 45 21.10 -11.19 -8.51
N ARG A 46 20.68 -10.33 -7.57
CA ARG A 46 19.31 -10.37 -7.08
C ARG A 46 18.45 -10.22 -8.32
N MET A 47 17.86 -11.33 -8.80
CA MET A 47 16.92 -11.27 -9.90
C MET A 47 15.91 -10.18 -9.53
N ARG A 48 15.66 -9.24 -10.46
CA ARG A 48 14.55 -8.29 -10.34
C ARG A 48 13.33 -9.08 -9.88
N GLY A 49 12.76 -8.67 -8.75
CA GLY A 49 12.00 -9.52 -7.84
C GLY A 49 11.11 -10.54 -8.53
N GLY A 50 11.29 -11.81 -8.16
CA GLY A 50 10.39 -12.88 -8.59
C GLY A 50 8.93 -12.55 -8.29
N ARG A 51 8.00 -13.28 -8.93
CA ARG A 51 6.56 -13.10 -8.78
C ARG A 51 6.19 -12.92 -7.30
N TRP A 52 5.36 -11.92 -7.00
CA TRP A 52 4.96 -11.58 -5.64
C TRP A 52 4.54 -12.83 -4.86
N ASN A 53 5.22 -13.07 -3.75
CA ASN A 53 4.95 -14.21 -2.89
C ASN A 53 4.03 -13.77 -1.74
N HIS A 54 2.78 -14.24 -1.79
CA HIS A 54 1.73 -13.84 -0.86
C HIS A 54 2.02 -14.30 0.57
N PHE A 55 2.60 -15.50 0.76
CA PHE A 55 3.10 -15.98 2.04
C PHE A 55 4.12 -15.00 2.64
N ARG A 56 5.18 -14.66 1.89
CA ARG A 56 6.24 -13.76 2.36
C ARG A 56 5.72 -12.36 2.69
N GLY A 57 4.74 -11.87 1.93
CA GLY A 57 4.07 -10.60 2.21
C GLY A 57 3.35 -10.62 3.55
N ARG A 58 2.51 -11.63 3.77
CA ARG A 58 1.74 -11.82 5.01
C ARG A 58 2.64 -12.09 6.22
N MET A 59 3.63 -12.96 6.09
CA MET A 59 4.61 -13.25 7.14
C MET A 59 5.28 -11.97 7.63
N ARG A 60 5.76 -11.10 6.73
CA ARG A 60 6.36 -9.81 7.13
C ARG A 60 5.39 -8.87 7.84
N GLU A 61 4.12 -8.86 7.43
CA GLU A 61 3.10 -8.05 8.11
C GLU A 61 2.77 -8.59 9.50
N ILE A 62 2.75 -9.92 9.67
CA ILE A 62 2.59 -10.57 10.98
C ILE A 62 3.80 -10.27 11.87
N GLU A 63 5.03 -10.40 11.36
CA GLU A 63 6.24 -10.02 12.11
C GLU A 63 6.22 -8.55 12.51
N LYS A 64 5.73 -7.66 11.65
CA LYS A 64 5.54 -6.24 12.00
C LYS A 64 4.54 -6.07 13.14
N LEU A 65 3.43 -6.81 13.12
CA LEU A 65 2.43 -6.81 14.18
C LEU A 65 3.02 -7.29 15.52
N ILE A 66 3.77 -8.40 15.49
CA ILE A 66 4.45 -8.93 16.68
C ILE A 66 5.42 -7.88 17.24
N ARG A 67 6.24 -7.24 16.39
CA ARG A 67 7.13 -6.16 16.84
C ARG A 67 6.40 -4.99 17.48
N HIS A 68 5.24 -4.64 16.96
CA HIS A 68 4.43 -3.57 17.52
C HIS A 68 3.85 -3.93 18.89
N ARG A 69 3.37 -5.16 19.06
CA ARG A 69 2.69 -5.60 20.30
C ARG A 69 3.66 -6.05 21.39
N HIS A 70 4.74 -6.73 21.00
CA HIS A 70 5.56 -7.54 21.89
C HIS A 70 7.06 -7.21 21.82
N GLY A 71 7.52 -6.57 20.73
CA GLY A 71 8.93 -6.31 20.50
C GLY A 71 9.63 -7.45 19.75
N GLU A 72 10.79 -7.91 20.23
CA GLU A 72 11.61 -8.88 19.48
C GLU A 72 11.12 -10.32 19.60
N ILE A 73 10.43 -10.67 20.69
CA ILE A 73 9.87 -12.00 20.94
C ILE A 73 8.43 -11.88 21.41
N VAL A 74 7.59 -12.87 21.11
CA VAL A 74 6.25 -13.00 21.68
C VAL A 74 6.41 -13.48 23.13
N PRO A 75 5.80 -12.85 24.14
CA PRO A 75 5.84 -13.34 25.51
C PRO A 75 5.07 -14.66 25.65
N GLU A 76 5.41 -15.44 26.67
CA GLU A 76 4.65 -16.63 27.05
C GLU A 76 3.28 -16.20 27.60
N ALA A 77 2.22 -16.53 26.86
CA ALA A 77 0.83 -16.19 27.16
C ALA A 77 -0.10 -17.23 26.52
N ASP A 78 -1.33 -17.32 27.02
CA ASP A 78 -2.32 -18.32 26.60
C ASP A 78 -2.60 -18.30 25.09
N ASP A 79 -2.53 -17.13 24.47
CA ASP A 79 -2.82 -16.93 23.04
C ASP A 79 -1.56 -16.80 22.17
N ALA A 80 -0.36 -16.93 22.74
CA ALA A 80 0.89 -16.64 22.02
C ALA A 80 1.13 -17.59 20.82
N LEU A 81 0.62 -18.82 20.88
CA LEU A 81 0.77 -19.79 19.80
C LEU A 81 -0.11 -19.51 18.58
N ILE A 82 -1.06 -18.57 18.67
CA ILE A 82 -1.91 -18.18 17.54
C ILE A 82 -1.10 -17.68 16.34
N TYR A 83 0.05 -17.04 16.59
CA TYR A 83 0.95 -16.60 15.53
C TYR A 83 1.58 -17.78 14.79
N VAL A 84 2.01 -18.81 15.52
CA VAL A 84 2.58 -20.05 14.95
C VAL A 84 1.53 -20.77 14.13
N GLU A 85 0.33 -20.89 14.68
CA GLU A 85 -0.83 -21.48 14.03
C GLU A 85 -1.17 -20.84 12.68
N VAL A 86 -1.14 -19.50 12.62
CA VAL A 86 -1.37 -18.74 11.39
C VAL A 86 -0.23 -18.93 10.40
N ILE A 87 1.02 -18.86 10.86
CA ILE A 87 2.20 -19.08 10.01
C ILE A 87 2.21 -20.49 9.44
N ALA A 88 1.85 -21.51 10.23
CA ALA A 88 1.74 -22.88 9.79
C ALA A 88 0.69 -23.04 8.69
N SER A 89 -0.49 -22.45 8.84
CA SER A 89 -1.51 -22.46 7.79
C SER A 89 -1.04 -21.78 6.50
N LEU A 90 -0.33 -20.66 6.61
CA LEU A 90 0.19 -19.95 5.45
C LEU A 90 1.34 -20.73 4.77
N ALA A 91 2.25 -21.30 5.56
CA ALA A 91 3.41 -22.04 5.07
C ALA A 91 2.99 -23.36 4.40
N PHE A 92 2.00 -24.06 4.96
CA PHE A 92 1.50 -25.31 4.40
C PHE A 92 1.01 -25.16 2.96
N VAL A 93 0.24 -24.09 2.68
CA VAL A 93 -0.28 -23.79 1.34
C VAL A 93 0.85 -23.49 0.34
N GLU A 94 1.90 -22.81 0.77
CA GLU A 94 2.99 -22.36 -0.10
C GLU A 94 4.04 -23.45 -0.32
N PHE A 95 4.44 -24.17 0.73
CA PHE A 95 5.60 -25.06 0.72
C PHE A 95 5.24 -26.55 0.79
N LYS A 96 3.97 -26.90 1.00
CA LYS A 96 3.52 -28.29 1.15
C LYS A 96 4.38 -29.01 2.18
N GLU A 97 5.05 -30.11 1.84
CA GLU A 97 5.93 -30.88 2.73
C GLU A 97 7.05 -30.03 3.36
N GLY A 98 7.57 -29.04 2.63
CA GLY A 98 8.64 -28.15 3.13
C GLY A 98 8.19 -27.12 4.19
N PHE A 99 6.90 -27.07 4.53
CA PHE A 99 6.40 -26.10 5.50
C PHE A 99 6.91 -26.34 6.93
N VAL A 100 7.23 -27.59 7.29
CA VAL A 100 7.65 -27.97 8.64
C VAL A 100 8.90 -27.19 9.06
N GLU A 101 9.93 -27.20 8.21
CA GLU A 101 11.18 -26.48 8.46
C GLU A 101 10.97 -24.96 8.53
N VAL A 102 10.07 -24.43 7.69
CA VAL A 102 9.73 -23.01 7.68
C VAL A 102 9.08 -22.60 9.01
N VAL A 103 8.13 -23.38 9.51
CA VAL A 103 7.42 -23.09 10.75
C VAL A 103 8.36 -23.22 11.94
N LEU A 104 9.16 -24.29 12.02
CA LEU A 104 10.13 -24.49 13.10
C LEU A 104 11.17 -23.36 13.15
N GLY A 105 11.74 -23.00 11.99
CA GLY A 105 12.72 -21.91 11.91
C GLY A 105 12.11 -20.54 12.26
N TRP A 106 10.86 -20.30 11.88
CA TRP A 106 10.14 -19.08 12.25
C TRP A 106 9.81 -19.05 13.75
N ALA A 107 9.34 -20.16 14.32
CA ALA A 107 9.01 -20.28 15.73
C ALA A 107 10.24 -20.12 16.63
N ALA A 108 11.38 -20.73 16.27
CA ALA A 108 12.64 -20.59 17.02
C ALA A 108 13.09 -19.14 17.18
N ARG A 109 12.69 -18.25 16.25
CA ARG A 109 12.97 -16.81 16.34
C ARG A 109 11.98 -16.06 17.22
N TRP A 110 10.69 -16.29 17.03
CA TRP A 110 9.63 -15.44 17.60
C TRP A 110 9.03 -15.96 18.90
N VAL A 111 9.08 -17.27 19.14
CA VAL A 111 8.59 -17.95 20.34
C VAL A 111 9.65 -18.95 20.85
N PRO A 112 10.88 -18.51 21.17
CA PRO A 112 11.97 -19.41 21.54
C PRO A 112 11.73 -20.20 22.83
N TRP A 113 10.81 -19.72 23.69
CA TRP A 113 10.38 -20.41 24.90
C TRP A 113 9.45 -21.59 24.61
N ALA A 114 8.78 -21.62 23.45
CA ALA A 114 7.88 -22.69 23.10
C ALA A 114 8.68 -23.96 22.76
N GLY A 115 8.44 -25.03 23.51
CA GLY A 115 9.10 -26.31 23.28
C GLY A 115 8.80 -26.84 21.89
N LYS A 116 9.80 -27.50 21.27
CA LYS A 116 9.70 -28.06 19.91
C LYS A 116 8.46 -28.95 19.73
N ALA A 117 8.14 -29.77 20.73
CA ALA A 117 6.99 -30.66 20.72
C ALA A 117 5.65 -29.91 20.56
N ALA A 118 5.47 -28.77 21.23
CA ALA A 118 4.25 -27.96 21.11
C ALA A 118 4.10 -27.37 19.70
N ILE A 119 5.22 -26.94 19.10
CA ILE A 119 5.22 -26.45 17.71
C ILE A 119 4.94 -27.59 16.72
N GLU A 120 5.51 -28.77 16.94
CA GLU A 120 5.27 -29.97 16.13
C GLU A 120 3.81 -30.45 16.24
N GLU A 121 3.18 -30.34 17.40
CA GLU A 121 1.75 -30.61 17.57
C GLU A 121 0.90 -29.69 16.71
N ILE A 122 1.17 -28.38 16.71
CA ILE A 122 0.47 -27.43 15.82
C ILE A 122 0.67 -27.82 14.36
N ILE A 123 1.91 -28.12 13.95
CA ILE A 123 2.24 -28.55 12.59
C ILE A 123 1.44 -29.81 12.22
N TYR A 124 1.41 -30.80 13.11
CA TYR A 124 0.69 -32.05 12.91
C TYR A 124 -0.82 -31.83 12.79
N GLU A 125 -1.43 -31.06 13.70
CA GLU A 125 -2.85 -30.71 13.63
C GLU A 125 -3.20 -29.98 12.32
N ARG A 126 -2.28 -29.13 11.81
CA ARG A 126 -2.47 -28.50 10.49
C ARG A 126 -2.52 -29.50 9.34
N THR A 127 -1.87 -30.66 9.44
CA THR A 127 -1.93 -31.68 8.37
C THR A 127 -3.25 -32.46 8.33
N LYS A 128 -3.99 -32.51 9.44
CA LYS A 128 -5.26 -33.28 9.54
C LYS A 128 -6.43 -32.63 8.82
N VAL A 129 -6.37 -31.32 8.57
CA VAL A 129 -7.51 -30.55 8.06
C VAL A 129 -7.36 -30.31 6.55
N ARG A 130 -8.41 -30.60 5.77
CA ARG A 130 -8.49 -30.16 4.37
C ARG A 130 -8.58 -28.63 4.33
N PHE A 131 -7.49 -27.98 3.99
CA PHE A 131 -7.37 -26.54 4.20
C PHE A 131 -7.66 -25.71 2.93
N SER A 132 -8.41 -24.62 3.13
CA SER A 132 -8.60 -23.56 2.15
C SER A 132 -7.70 -22.37 2.51
N PRO A 133 -7.05 -21.68 1.55
CA PRO A 133 -6.18 -20.55 1.85
C PRO A 133 -6.87 -19.55 2.78
N LEU A 134 -6.23 -19.21 3.91
CA LEU A 134 -6.78 -18.23 4.85
C LEU A 134 -7.08 -16.93 4.12
N SER A 135 -8.35 -16.52 4.14
CA SER A 135 -8.74 -15.22 3.61
C SER A 135 -8.06 -14.10 4.41
N ALA A 136 -7.93 -12.92 3.82
CA ALA A 136 -7.38 -11.78 4.55
C ALA A 136 -8.17 -11.52 5.85
N ASP A 137 -9.49 -11.68 5.81
CA ASP A 137 -10.36 -11.42 6.95
C ASP A 137 -10.26 -12.52 8.01
N ALA A 138 -10.14 -13.79 7.60
CA ALA A 138 -9.87 -14.88 8.53
C ALA A 138 -8.56 -14.65 9.32
N LEU A 139 -7.51 -14.16 8.65
CA LEU A 139 -6.28 -13.75 9.34
C LEU A 139 -6.48 -12.58 10.29
N GLY A 140 -7.26 -11.58 9.87
CA GLY A 140 -7.57 -10.41 10.71
C GLY A 140 -8.31 -10.79 11.98
N HIS A 141 -9.24 -11.75 11.88
CA HIS A 141 -9.94 -12.32 13.03
C HIS A 141 -9.02 -13.16 13.92
N ALA A 142 -8.25 -14.09 13.36
CA ALA A 142 -7.33 -14.92 14.13
C ALA A 142 -6.31 -14.09 14.91
N LEU A 143 -5.72 -13.07 14.28
CA LEU A 143 -4.71 -12.22 14.93
C LEU A 143 -5.31 -11.10 15.79
N HIS A 144 -6.64 -11.00 15.84
CA HIS A 144 -7.36 -9.91 16.48
C HIS A 144 -6.80 -8.53 16.07
N LEU A 145 -6.55 -8.34 14.77
CA LEU A 145 -5.98 -7.12 14.20
C LEU A 145 -7.08 -6.07 13.97
N SER A 146 -7.06 -4.98 14.73
CA SER A 146 -8.03 -3.89 14.55
C SER A 146 -7.77 -3.10 13.27
N TYR A 147 -8.78 -2.44 12.73
CA TYR A 147 -8.63 -1.61 11.54
C TYR A 147 -7.76 -0.38 11.82
N ALA A 148 -7.82 0.15 13.05
CA ALA A 148 -6.98 1.24 13.50
C ALA A 148 -5.50 0.84 13.49
N GLU A 149 -5.16 -0.28 14.15
CA GLU A 149 -3.80 -0.83 14.20
C GLU A 149 -3.29 -1.20 12.80
N ARG A 150 -4.14 -1.85 11.98
CA ARG A 150 -3.85 -2.15 10.58
C ARG A 150 -3.47 -0.90 9.78
N CYS A 151 -4.17 0.22 10.03
CA CYS A 151 -3.89 1.49 9.38
C CYS A 151 -2.60 2.15 9.90
N ALA A 152 -2.37 2.11 11.21
CA ALA A 152 -1.16 2.65 11.84
C ALA A 152 0.10 1.94 11.36
N LEU A 153 0.04 0.61 11.21
CA LEU A 153 1.18 -0.23 10.79
C LEU A 153 1.33 -0.38 9.27
N ASP A 154 0.45 0.25 8.49
CA ASP A 154 0.40 0.12 7.03
C ASP A 154 0.35 -1.36 6.56
N ILE A 155 -0.48 -2.15 7.25
CA ILE A 155 -0.73 -3.56 6.92
C ILE A 155 -1.77 -3.62 5.80
N ARG A 156 -1.45 -4.34 4.71
CA ARG A 156 -2.26 -4.37 3.48
C ARG A 156 -2.86 -5.73 3.19
N THR A 157 -2.13 -6.82 3.43
CA THR A 157 -2.52 -8.19 3.02
C THR A 157 -3.35 -8.95 4.04
N VAL A 158 -3.33 -8.49 5.30
CA VAL A 158 -4.20 -8.98 6.38
C VAL A 158 -5.44 -8.08 6.52
N GLY A 159 -6.58 -8.70 6.84
CA GLY A 159 -7.86 -8.04 7.11
C GLY A 159 -7.90 -7.38 8.48
N ALA A 160 -9.10 -7.05 8.94
CA ALA A 160 -9.32 -6.53 10.29
C ALA A 160 -10.61 -7.13 10.87
N PHE A 161 -10.64 -7.38 12.18
CA PHE A 161 -11.77 -8.08 12.81
C PHE A 161 -12.95 -7.15 13.15
N ASP A 162 -12.68 -5.87 13.40
CA ASP A 162 -13.61 -4.87 13.92
C ASP A 162 -14.36 -4.08 12.82
N VAL A 163 -13.85 -4.09 11.58
CA VAL A 163 -14.44 -3.36 10.46
C VAL A 163 -14.64 -4.28 9.25
N PRO A 164 -15.89 -4.51 8.81
CA PRO A 164 -16.18 -5.33 7.64
C PRO A 164 -15.51 -4.82 6.35
N LYS A 165 -15.20 -5.73 5.43
CA LYS A 165 -14.52 -5.45 4.16
C LYS A 165 -15.17 -4.33 3.34
N ALA A 166 -16.51 -4.34 3.25
CA ALA A 166 -17.25 -3.31 2.51
C ALA A 166 -17.07 -1.91 3.12
N LYS A 167 -17.10 -1.80 4.46
CA LYS A 167 -16.88 -0.53 5.17
C LYS A 167 -15.44 -0.05 5.01
N ARG A 168 -14.45 -0.94 5.11
CA ARG A 168 -13.03 -0.60 4.84
C ARG A 168 -12.81 -0.08 3.42
N ALA A 169 -13.44 -0.70 2.42
CA ALA A 169 -13.35 -0.23 1.03
C ALA A 169 -13.94 1.18 0.84
N LYS A 170 -15.09 1.48 1.48
CA LYS A 170 -15.69 2.83 1.49
C LYS A 170 -14.74 3.85 2.12
N LEU A 171 -14.15 3.53 3.27
CA LEU A 171 -13.19 4.40 3.97
C LEU A 171 -11.93 4.67 3.12
N GLN A 172 -11.38 3.65 2.47
CA GLN A 172 -10.23 3.81 1.56
C GLN A 172 -10.58 4.69 0.35
N LYS A 173 -11.77 4.51 -0.23
CA LYS A 173 -12.24 5.35 -1.35
C LYS A 173 -12.41 6.81 -0.92
N ALA A 174 -12.95 7.07 0.27
CA ALA A 174 -13.08 8.41 0.82
C ALA A 174 -11.70 9.05 1.05
N LYS A 175 -10.76 8.33 1.68
CA LYS A 175 -9.37 8.80 1.87
C LYS A 175 -8.69 9.12 0.54
N ARG A 176 -8.87 8.28 -0.49
CA ARG A 176 -8.33 8.53 -1.82
C ARG A 176 -8.93 9.79 -2.46
N ARG A 177 -10.25 9.94 -2.41
CA ARG A 177 -10.95 11.13 -2.92
C ARG A 177 -10.45 12.41 -2.25
N HIS A 178 -10.28 12.40 -0.94
CA HIS A 178 -9.73 13.56 -0.21
C HIS A 178 -8.32 13.92 -0.68
N ARG A 179 -7.45 12.92 -0.84
CA ARG A 179 -6.09 13.13 -1.38
C ARG A 179 -6.12 13.66 -2.82
N GLU A 180 -6.99 13.12 -3.66
CA GLU A 180 -7.16 13.60 -5.04
C GLU A 180 -7.69 15.05 -5.08
N GLN A 181 -8.65 15.40 -4.23
CA GLN A 181 -9.16 16.76 -4.10
C GLN A 181 -8.06 17.73 -3.68
N SER A 182 -7.30 17.40 -2.64
CA SER A 182 -6.16 18.20 -2.17
C SER A 182 -5.09 18.38 -3.26
N ARG A 183 -4.73 17.30 -3.98
CA ARG A 183 -3.78 17.38 -5.11
C ARG A 183 -4.28 18.28 -6.23
N LYS A 184 -5.56 18.16 -6.60
CA LYS A 184 -6.17 19.01 -7.64
C LYS A 184 -6.25 20.46 -7.22
N GLU A 185 -6.55 20.74 -5.96
CA GLU A 185 -6.51 22.10 -5.42
C GLU A 185 -5.10 22.67 -5.51
N GLN A 186 -4.09 21.95 -5.02
CA GLN A 186 -2.69 22.37 -5.12
C GLN A 186 -2.26 22.65 -6.57
N GLN A 187 -2.65 21.79 -7.51
CA GLN A 187 -2.39 22.01 -8.94
C GLN A 187 -3.06 23.28 -9.47
N ARG A 188 -4.33 23.54 -9.09
CA ARG A 188 -5.03 24.78 -9.47
C ARG A 188 -4.33 26.01 -8.90
N ARG A 189 -3.91 25.97 -7.63
CA ARG A 189 -3.16 27.07 -7.00
C ARG A 189 -1.83 27.32 -7.71
N ALA A 190 -1.08 26.27 -8.01
CA ALA A 190 0.19 26.36 -8.73
C ALA A 190 0.03 26.93 -10.16
N ALA A 191 -1.12 26.69 -10.80
CA ALA A 191 -1.48 27.27 -12.09
C ALA A 191 -2.04 28.71 -12.00
N GLY A 192 -2.03 29.33 -10.82
CA GLY A 192 -2.50 30.71 -10.62
C GLY A 192 -4.01 30.88 -10.49
N ALA A 193 -4.77 29.80 -10.25
CA ALA A 193 -6.21 29.90 -10.06
C ALA A 193 -6.54 30.67 -8.76
N VAL A 194 -7.22 31.80 -8.91
CA VAL A 194 -7.70 32.63 -7.80
C VAL A 194 -8.81 31.87 -7.04
N PRO A 195 -8.76 31.79 -5.70
CA PRO A 195 -9.81 31.14 -4.95
C PRO A 195 -11.15 31.86 -5.15
N ARG A 196 -12.24 31.09 -5.03
CA ARG A 196 -13.58 31.61 -5.26
C ARG A 196 -13.93 32.78 -4.33
N ALA A 197 -13.44 32.79 -3.09
CA ALA A 197 -13.64 33.89 -2.16
C ALA A 197 -13.03 35.20 -2.69
N ASP A 198 -11.77 35.16 -3.09
CA ASP A 198 -11.07 36.32 -3.66
C ASP A 198 -11.71 36.77 -4.98
N TYR A 199 -12.10 35.83 -5.85
CA TYR A 199 -12.83 36.14 -7.09
C TYR A 199 -14.18 36.83 -6.80
N LEU A 200 -14.95 36.31 -5.84
CA LEU A 200 -16.24 36.90 -5.48
C LEU A 200 -16.06 38.27 -4.84
N SER A 201 -15.10 38.44 -3.92
CA SER A 201 -14.82 39.72 -3.26
C SER A 201 -14.46 40.83 -4.25
N ASN A 202 -13.74 40.49 -5.31
CA ASN A 202 -13.37 41.39 -6.39
C ASN A 202 -14.44 41.49 -7.49
N SER A 203 -15.57 40.78 -7.34
CA SER A 203 -16.65 40.81 -8.32
C SER A 203 -17.42 42.12 -8.21
N LEU A 204 -17.48 42.85 -9.32
CA LEU A 204 -18.28 44.07 -9.46
C LEU A 204 -19.78 43.83 -9.19
N SER A 205 -20.24 42.57 -9.29
CA SER A 205 -21.60 42.22 -8.90
C SER A 205 -21.83 42.21 -7.39
N GLN A 206 -20.79 41.91 -6.61
CA GLN A 206 -20.86 41.91 -5.14
C GLN A 206 -20.63 43.33 -4.59
N SER A 207 -19.70 44.09 -5.16
CA SER A 207 -19.44 45.48 -4.73
C SER A 207 -20.51 46.48 -5.16
N ARG A 208 -21.43 46.08 -6.06
CA ARG A 208 -22.64 46.83 -6.50
C ARG A 208 -22.38 48.34 -6.72
N PRO A 209 -21.35 48.73 -7.48
CA PRO A 209 -20.93 50.14 -7.61
C PRO A 209 -22.00 51.05 -8.21
N TRP A 210 -22.96 50.51 -8.96
CA TRP A 210 -24.08 51.25 -9.53
C TRP A 210 -25.02 51.87 -8.48
N GLU A 211 -25.01 51.37 -7.25
CA GLU A 211 -25.80 51.90 -6.14
C GLU A 211 -25.32 53.28 -5.71
N ALA A 212 -23.99 53.50 -5.70
CA ALA A 212 -23.42 54.81 -5.40
C ALA A 212 -23.83 55.88 -6.43
N PHE A 213 -24.14 55.47 -7.66
CA PHE A 213 -24.64 56.35 -8.72
C PHE A 213 -26.18 56.44 -8.76
N GLY A 214 -26.90 55.68 -7.93
CA GLY A 214 -28.36 55.62 -7.92
C GLY A 214 -28.99 55.08 -9.22
N ILE A 215 -28.26 54.26 -9.99
CA ILE A 215 -28.73 53.73 -11.29
C ILE A 215 -28.83 52.21 -11.30
N SER A 216 -29.63 51.67 -12.23
CA SER A 216 -29.71 50.21 -12.40
C SER A 216 -28.39 49.63 -12.92
N ARG A 217 -28.09 48.38 -12.53
CA ARG A 217 -26.93 47.62 -13.01
C ARG A 217 -26.79 47.64 -14.55
N ARG A 218 -27.89 47.41 -15.28
CA ARG A 218 -27.90 47.37 -16.75
C ARG A 218 -27.51 48.72 -17.35
N THR A 219 -27.93 49.81 -16.73
CA THR A 219 -27.55 51.18 -17.13
C THR A 219 -26.07 51.45 -16.87
N TRP A 220 -25.55 51.00 -15.72
CA TRP A 220 -24.13 51.13 -15.38
C TRP A 220 -23.21 50.34 -16.32
N GLU A 221 -23.59 49.09 -16.68
CA GLU A 221 -22.84 48.28 -17.65
C GLU A 221 -22.81 48.94 -19.04
N ARG A 222 -23.91 49.56 -19.48
CA ARG A 222 -23.98 50.30 -20.76
C ARG A 222 -23.12 51.57 -20.77
N ARG A 223 -22.89 52.19 -19.61
CA ARG A 223 -22.07 53.40 -19.45
C ARG A 223 -20.57 53.12 -19.32
N GLY A 224 -20.13 51.87 -19.54
CA GLY A 224 -18.70 51.51 -19.54
C GLY A 224 -18.12 51.19 -18.16
N ARG A 225 -18.97 50.91 -17.16
CA ARG A 225 -18.58 50.49 -15.79
C ARG A 225 -17.68 51.50 -15.05
N PRO A 226 -18.09 52.78 -14.92
CA PRO A 226 -17.36 53.75 -14.12
C PRO A 226 -17.32 53.33 -12.65
N MET A 227 -16.18 53.53 -11.99
CA MET A 227 -15.99 53.24 -10.57
C MET A 227 -16.24 54.54 -9.77
N PRO A 228 -16.99 54.50 -8.65
CA PRO A 228 -17.18 55.70 -7.83
C PRO A 228 -15.87 56.12 -7.14
N GLU A 229 -15.65 57.44 -7.03
CA GLU A 229 -14.53 58.03 -6.29
C GLU A 229 -14.58 57.60 -4.81
N PRO A 230 -13.43 57.33 -4.16
CA PRO A 230 -13.37 56.72 -2.83
C PRO A 230 -14.02 57.55 -1.71
N GLU A 231 -14.24 58.84 -1.91
CA GLU A 231 -14.94 59.72 -0.94
C GLU A 231 -16.46 59.57 -0.94
N ALA A 232 -17.04 58.84 -1.91
CA ALA A 232 -18.49 58.72 -2.09
C ALA A 232 -19.07 57.35 -1.65
N ILE A 233 -18.32 56.56 -0.85
CA ILE A 233 -18.79 55.27 -0.33
C ILE A 233 -19.41 55.52 1.07
N PRO A 234 -20.75 55.62 1.21
CA PRO A 234 -21.36 55.62 2.52
C PRO A 234 -21.13 54.25 3.17
N ALA A 235 -20.43 54.24 4.30
CA ALA A 235 -20.25 53.06 5.13
C ALA A 235 -21.62 52.50 5.57
N GLY A 236 -21.98 51.34 5.04
CA GLY A 236 -22.89 50.37 5.66
C GLY A 236 -24.24 50.92 6.18
N GLY A 237 -25.15 51.28 5.28
CA GLY A 237 -26.57 51.38 5.61
C GLY A 237 -27.21 49.99 5.66
N SER A 238 -27.23 49.35 6.84
CA SER A 238 -28.11 48.21 7.12
C SER A 238 -29.56 48.66 6.97
N ILE A 239 -30.25 48.21 5.92
CA ILE A 239 -31.71 48.38 5.80
C ILE A 239 -32.35 47.29 6.69
N PRO A 240 -33.21 47.65 7.67
CA PRO A 240 -33.90 46.65 8.46
C PRO A 240 -34.93 45.94 7.57
N LEU A 241 -34.92 44.61 7.64
CA LEU A 241 -35.89 43.73 7.02
C LEU A 241 -37.26 44.02 7.65
N ALA A 242 -38.16 44.66 6.91
CA ALA A 242 -39.56 44.79 7.31
C ALA A 242 -40.26 43.42 7.24
N ALA A 243 -41.15 43.20 8.21
CA ALA A 243 -41.86 41.96 8.54
C ALA A 243 -42.66 41.32 7.41
#